data_AF-A0A1E8RIM3-F1
#
_entry.id   AF-A0A1E8RIM3-F1
#
_cell.length_a   1.000
_cell.length_b   1.000
_cell.length_c   1.000
_cell.angle_alpha   90.00
_cell.angle_beta   90.00
_cell.angle_gamma   90.00
#
_symmetry.space_group_name_H-M   'P 1'
#
loop_
_entity.id
_entity.type
_entity.pdbx_description
1 polymer ?
#
loop_
_entity_poly.entity_id
_entity_poly.type
_entity_poly.pdbx_seq_one_letter_code
_entity_poly.pdbx_strand_id
1 'polypeptide(L)'
;MNNKTLKVYINLSLFVALSLAISLIESMVPMPVPIPGARLGFSNIIILVAIYIYDYKKALAVSILKSFLLVLITGSVMSFFYSFVGAIFSTTAMYFSLKKVDDDFSLIGVSETGAFFHNLGQIIVAIFFMQNIKMFYYFPVLVFIGIFTGFFVGLSSNFIIEHLKKLGVINE
;
A
#
# COMPACT_ATOMS: atom_id res chain seq x y z
N MET A 1 -1.38 -4.35 30.03
CA MET A 1 -2.03 -4.26 28.71
C MET A 1 -3.16 -5.28 28.68
N ASN A 2 -4.39 -4.91 28.28
CA ASN A 2 -5.51 -5.86 28.25
C ASN A 2 -5.29 -6.92 27.13
N ASN A 3 -5.76 -8.16 27.33
CA ASN A 3 -5.64 -9.26 26.36
C ASN A 3 -6.17 -8.89 24.96
N LYS A 4 -7.22 -8.07 24.88
CA LYS A 4 -7.75 -7.56 23.59
C LYS A 4 -6.75 -6.65 22.88
N THR A 5 -6.12 -5.72 23.61
CA THR A 5 -5.11 -4.80 23.08
C THR A 5 -3.87 -5.55 22.61
N LEU A 6 -3.44 -6.58 23.35
CA LEU A 6 -2.32 -7.44 22.95
C LEU A 6 -2.58 -8.15 21.63
N LYS A 7 -3.78 -8.73 21.45
CA LYS A 7 -4.17 -9.38 20.19
C LYS A 7 -4.09 -8.41 19.00
N VAL A 8 -4.54 -7.17 19.15
CA VAL A 8 -4.45 -6.16 18.10
C VAL A 8 -2.99 -5.89 17.71
N TYR A 9 -2.10 -5.67 18.68
CA TYR A 9 -0.69 -5.42 18.37
C TYR A 9 0.01 -6.62 17.71
N ILE A 10 -0.32 -7.85 18.12
CA ILE A 10 0.18 -9.06 17.47
C ILE A 10 -0.30 -9.14 16.01
N ASN A 11 -1.57 -8.84 15.74
CA ASN A 11 -2.06 -8.85 14.37
C ASN A 11 -1.40 -7.75 13.51
N LEU A 12 -1.17 -6.56 14.09
CA LEU A 12 -0.47 -5.48 13.39
C LEU A 12 0.98 -5.85 13.08
N SER A 13 1.69 -6.52 13.98
CA SER A 13 3.06 -6.98 13.69
C SER A 13 3.08 -8.05 12.60
N LEU A 14 2.09 -8.95 12.56
CA LEU A 14 1.91 -9.90 11.46
C LEU A 14 1.63 -9.19 10.12
N PHE A 15 0.77 -8.18 10.11
CA PHE A 15 0.50 -7.37 8.91
C PHE A 15 1.74 -6.64 8.43
N VAL A 16 2.53 -6.06 9.33
CA VAL A 16 3.82 -5.45 8.99
C VAL A 16 4.76 -6.49 8.36
N ALA A 17 4.90 -7.67 8.98
CA ALA A 17 5.78 -8.73 8.49
C ALA A 17 5.36 -9.23 7.10
N LEU A 18 4.06 -9.48 6.87
CA LEU A 18 3.53 -9.92 5.58
C LEU A 18 3.72 -8.85 4.51
N SER A 19 3.37 -7.59 4.82
CA SER A 19 3.53 -6.47 3.88
C SER A 19 5.01 -6.26 3.52
N LEU A 20 5.91 -6.41 4.49
CA LEU A 20 7.35 -6.33 4.29
C LEU A 20 7.87 -7.49 3.42
N ALA A 21 7.43 -8.72 3.67
CA ALA A 21 7.80 -9.88 2.87
C ALA A 21 7.41 -9.71 1.40
N ILE A 22 6.16 -9.25 1.15
CA ILE A 22 5.71 -8.92 -0.21
C ILE A 22 6.59 -7.82 -0.80
N SER A 23 6.85 -6.73 -0.06
CA SER A 23 7.72 -5.64 -0.52
C SER A 23 9.15 -6.08 -0.85
N LEU A 24 9.70 -7.10 -0.16
CA LEU A 24 11.02 -7.65 -0.48
C LEU A 24 10.97 -8.44 -1.79
N ILE A 25 9.96 -9.28 -2.00
CA ILE A 25 9.75 -9.98 -3.27
C ILE A 25 9.58 -8.97 -4.41
N GLU A 26 8.79 -7.92 -4.22
CA GLU A 26 8.63 -6.84 -5.20
C GLU A 26 9.95 -6.17 -5.55
N SER A 27 10.86 -5.99 -4.59
CA SER A 27 12.16 -5.36 -4.83
C SER A 27 13.11 -6.17 -5.70
N MET A 28 12.82 -7.47 -5.87
CA MET A 28 13.57 -8.36 -6.77
C MET A 28 13.04 -8.31 -8.20
N VAL A 29 11.85 -7.75 -8.43
CA VAL A 29 11.24 -7.64 -9.75
C VAL A 29 11.65 -6.30 -10.39
N PRO A 30 12.32 -6.31 -11.55
CA PRO A 30 12.68 -5.07 -12.23
C PRO A 30 11.41 -4.34 -12.71
N MET A 31 11.33 -3.05 -12.41
CA MET A 31 10.25 -2.20 -12.91
C MET A 31 10.36 -2.03 -14.43
N PRO A 32 9.24 -2.07 -15.18
CA PRO A 32 9.23 -1.84 -16.62
C PRO A 32 9.45 -0.37 -17.01
N VAL A 33 9.64 0.53 -16.03
CA VAL A 33 9.86 1.98 -16.23
C VAL A 33 11.18 2.37 -15.57
N PRO A 34 12.00 3.24 -16.19
CA PRO A 34 13.29 3.66 -15.64
C PRO A 34 13.13 4.71 -14.54
N ILE A 35 12.33 4.43 -13.52
CA ILE A 35 12.25 5.23 -12.29
C ILE A 35 12.97 4.43 -11.20
N PRO A 36 14.23 4.77 -10.88
CA PRO A 36 15.02 4.03 -9.90
C PRO A 36 14.29 3.98 -8.56
N GLY A 37 14.06 2.78 -8.02
CA GLY A 37 13.44 2.59 -6.70
C GLY A 37 11.90 2.66 -6.66
N ALA A 38 11.22 2.90 -7.79
CA ALA A 38 9.77 2.74 -7.87
C ALA A 38 9.38 1.26 -7.75
N ARG A 39 8.15 1.00 -7.27
CA ARG A 39 7.64 -0.36 -7.03
C ARG A 39 6.17 -0.45 -7.42
N LEU A 40 5.73 -1.68 -7.70
CA LEU A 40 4.38 -2.01 -8.21
C LEU A 40 3.26 -1.79 -7.18
N GLY A 41 3.54 -1.99 -5.89
CA GLY A 41 2.62 -1.71 -4.80
C GLY A 41 1.76 -2.89 -4.34
N PHE A 42 2.12 -4.14 -4.66
CA PHE A 42 1.44 -5.35 -4.19
C PHE A 42 1.39 -5.47 -2.67
N SER A 43 2.39 -4.94 -1.96
CA SER A 43 2.35 -4.86 -0.50
C SER A 43 1.14 -4.09 0.05
N ASN A 44 0.45 -3.28 -0.77
CA ASN A 44 -0.79 -2.60 -0.43
C ASN A 44 -1.99 -3.54 -0.26
N ILE A 45 -1.92 -4.81 -0.69
CA ILE A 45 -2.95 -5.83 -0.38
C ILE A 45 -3.18 -5.88 1.13
N ILE A 46 -2.08 -5.98 1.89
CA ILE A 46 -2.12 -6.07 3.35
C ILE A 46 -2.56 -4.74 3.97
N ILE A 47 -2.19 -3.61 3.37
CA ILE A 47 -2.61 -2.29 3.84
C ILE A 47 -4.11 -2.11 3.66
N LEU A 48 -4.68 -2.48 2.51
CA LEU A 48 -6.11 -2.44 2.26
C LEU A 48 -6.88 -3.37 3.20
N VAL A 49 -6.37 -4.59 3.42
CA VAL A 49 -6.95 -5.51 4.42
C VAL A 49 -6.88 -4.92 5.83
N ALA A 50 -5.79 -4.25 6.19
CA ALA A 50 -5.66 -3.55 7.47
C ALA A 50 -6.64 -2.38 7.60
N ILE A 51 -6.88 -1.61 6.53
CA ILE A 51 -7.89 -0.55 6.49
C ILE A 51 -9.29 -1.14 6.70
N TYR A 52 -9.59 -2.30 6.11
CA TYR A 52 -10.88 -2.95 6.21
C TYR A 52 -11.18 -3.46 7.63
N ILE A 53 -10.20 -4.11 8.25
CA ILE A 53 -10.34 -4.76 9.57
C ILE A 53 -10.20 -3.76 10.72
N TYR A 54 -9.37 -2.73 10.54
CA TYR A 54 -9.01 -1.77 11.57
C TYR A 54 -9.39 -0.34 11.16
N ASP A 55 -8.65 0.65 11.67
CA ASP A 55 -8.84 2.06 11.39
C ASP A 55 -7.63 2.63 10.62
N TYR A 56 -7.81 3.84 10.09
CA TYR A 56 -6.79 4.60 9.37
C TYR A 56 -5.44 4.62 10.11
N LYS A 57 -5.44 4.90 11.41
CA LYS A 57 -4.22 5.02 12.21
C LYS A 57 -3.40 3.73 12.23
N LYS A 58 -4.05 2.58 12.42
CA LYS A 58 -3.38 1.28 12.46
C LYS A 58 -2.87 0.87 11.08
N ALA A 59 -3.65 1.06 10.02
CA ALA A 59 -3.21 0.77 8.67
C ALA A 59 -2.03 1.67 8.23
N LEU A 60 -2.09 2.97 8.57
CA LEU A 60 -1.00 3.90 8.30
C LEU A 60 0.27 3.49 9.04
N ALA A 61 0.17 3.10 10.31
CA ALA A 61 1.31 2.60 11.08
C ALA A 61 1.94 1.35 10.41
N VAL A 62 1.12 0.41 9.94
CA VAL A 62 1.60 -0.77 9.20
C VAL A 62 2.37 -0.35 7.95
N SER A 63 1.83 0.58 7.16
CA SER A 63 2.44 1.05 5.90
C SER A 63 3.78 1.79 6.11
N ILE A 64 3.87 2.58 7.19
CA ILE A 64 5.07 3.34 7.55
C ILE A 64 6.14 2.40 8.09
N LEU A 65 5.78 1.52 9.03
CA LEU A 65 6.71 0.55 9.62
C LEU A 65 7.26 -0.39 8.54
N LYS A 66 6.43 -0.86 7.62
CA LYS A 66 6.86 -1.63 6.44
C LYS A 66 7.95 -0.88 5.67
N SER A 67 7.68 0.37 5.28
CA SER A 67 8.62 1.16 4.47
C SER A 67 9.93 1.41 5.22
N PHE A 68 9.85 1.68 6.52
CA PHE A 68 11.01 1.88 7.38
C PHE A 68 11.86 0.60 7.54
N LEU A 69 11.24 -0.54 7.85
CA LEU A 69 11.97 -1.81 7.97
C LEU A 69 12.60 -2.23 6.64
N LEU A 70 11.91 -2.00 5.54
CA LEU A 70 12.39 -2.31 4.20
C LEU A 70 13.69 -1.55 3.86
N VAL A 71 13.83 -0.29 4.26
CA VAL A 71 15.09 0.44 4.03
C VAL A 71 16.21 -0.07 4.93
N LEU A 72 15.91 -0.50 6.15
CA LEU A 72 16.92 -1.12 7.01
C LEU A 72 17.45 -2.44 6.42
N ILE A 73 16.60 -3.19 5.71
CA ILE A 73 17.00 -4.45 5.07
C ILE A 73 17.75 -4.20 3.75
N THR A 74 17.21 -3.31 2.90
CA THR A 74 17.71 -3.12 1.53
C THR A 74 18.79 -2.05 1.40
N GLY A 75 18.94 -1.18 2.40
CA GLY A 75 19.81 -0.01 2.34
C GLY A 75 19.36 1.08 1.35
N SER A 76 18.23 0.91 0.67
CA SER A 76 17.80 1.79 -0.42
C SER A 76 17.03 3.01 0.09
N VAL A 77 17.75 4.08 0.42
CA VAL A 77 17.18 5.34 0.93
C VAL A 77 16.24 6.01 -0.08
N MET A 78 16.55 5.97 -1.37
CA MET A 78 15.64 6.53 -2.39
C MET A 78 14.31 5.75 -2.44
N SER A 79 14.38 4.41 -2.42
CA SER A 79 13.19 3.56 -2.37
C SER A 79 12.35 3.79 -1.12
N PHE A 80 12.98 4.14 0.01
CA PHE A 80 12.28 4.52 1.23
C PHE A 80 11.36 5.70 0.99
N PHE A 81 11.88 6.82 0.48
CA PHE A 81 11.07 8.03 0.29
C PHE A 81 9.93 7.80 -0.71
N TYR A 82 10.19 7.08 -1.81
CA TYR A 82 9.16 6.69 -2.78
C TYR A 82 8.04 5.89 -2.12
N SER A 83 8.39 4.82 -1.38
CA SER A 83 7.42 3.97 -0.70
C SER A 83 6.71 4.71 0.42
N PHE A 84 7.42 5.53 1.20
CA PHE A 84 6.89 6.20 2.38
C PHE A 84 5.85 7.26 2.00
N VAL A 85 6.18 8.17 1.10
CA VAL A 85 5.24 9.21 0.65
C VAL A 85 4.09 8.60 -0.14
N GLY A 86 4.39 7.66 -1.06
CA GLY A 86 3.37 6.91 -1.78
C GLY A 86 2.43 6.15 -0.85
N ALA A 87 2.95 5.53 0.21
CA ALA A 87 2.14 4.80 1.19
C ALA A 87 1.21 5.72 1.99
N ILE A 88 1.67 6.91 2.39
CA ILE A 88 0.82 7.90 3.07
C ILE A 88 -0.34 8.31 2.17
N PHE A 89 -0.03 8.68 0.92
CA PHE A 89 -1.04 9.13 -0.04
C PHE A 89 -2.04 8.02 -0.36
N SER A 90 -1.53 6.82 -0.67
CA SER A 90 -2.32 5.63 -0.98
C SER A 90 -3.21 5.21 0.18
N THR A 91 -2.66 5.09 1.40
CA THR A 91 -3.42 4.67 2.60
C THR A 91 -4.52 5.66 2.94
N THR A 92 -4.23 6.96 2.81
CA THR A 92 -5.21 8.03 3.03
C THR A 92 -6.34 7.93 2.01
N ALA A 93 -6.00 7.84 0.71
CA ALA A 93 -6.98 7.76 -0.36
C ALA A 93 -7.84 6.49 -0.27
N MET A 94 -7.24 5.32 0.01
CA MET A 94 -7.98 4.07 0.22
C MET A 94 -8.92 4.16 1.41
N TYR A 95 -8.49 4.73 2.54
CA TYR A 95 -9.34 4.86 3.72
C TYR A 95 -10.57 5.74 3.45
N PHE A 96 -10.38 6.91 2.81
CA PHE A 96 -11.49 7.77 2.44
C PHE A 96 -12.40 7.12 1.40
N SER A 97 -11.83 6.42 0.41
CA SER A 97 -12.61 5.73 -0.61
C SER A 97 -13.49 4.64 0.00
N LEU A 98 -12.95 3.85 0.94
CA LEU A 98 -13.68 2.77 1.60
C LEU A 98 -14.75 3.27 2.58
N LYS A 99 -14.56 4.43 3.22
CA LYS A 99 -15.42 4.89 4.33
C LYS A 99 -16.33 6.08 4.00
N LYS A 100 -16.12 6.78 2.88
CA LYS A 100 -16.78 8.06 2.59
C LYS A 100 -17.38 8.20 1.19
N VAL A 101 -17.07 7.29 0.26
CA VAL A 101 -17.57 7.38 -1.12
C VAL A 101 -18.94 6.73 -1.22
N ASP A 102 -19.02 5.42 -1.03
CA ASP A 102 -20.26 4.64 -1.09
C ASP A 102 -20.05 3.30 -0.37
N ASP A 103 -21.09 2.75 0.24
CA ASP A 103 -21.06 1.42 0.85
C ASP A 103 -20.91 0.33 -0.23
N ASP A 104 -21.33 0.61 -1.48
CA ASP A 104 -21.18 -0.28 -2.63
C ASP A 104 -19.86 -0.08 -3.41
N PHE A 105 -18.96 0.79 -2.92
CA PHE A 105 -17.70 1.04 -3.61
C PHE A 105 -16.77 -0.18 -3.51
N SER A 106 -16.57 -0.86 -4.64
CA SER A 106 -15.80 -2.11 -4.68
C SER A 106 -14.38 -1.96 -4.13
N LEU A 107 -13.86 -3.01 -3.49
CA LEU A 107 -12.46 -3.04 -3.03
C LEU A 107 -11.45 -2.92 -4.17
N ILE A 108 -11.84 -3.28 -5.40
CA ILE A 108 -11.06 -3.01 -6.60
C ILE A 108 -10.95 -1.50 -6.82
N GLY A 109 -12.07 -0.76 -6.83
CA GLY A 109 -12.07 0.70 -6.97
C GLY A 109 -11.31 1.42 -5.85
N VAL A 110 -11.41 0.93 -4.61
CA VAL A 110 -10.60 1.43 -3.48
C VAL A 110 -9.11 1.24 -3.78
N SER A 111 -8.72 0.04 -4.22
CA SER A 111 -7.34 -0.27 -4.58
C SER A 111 -6.83 0.56 -5.75
N GLU A 112 -7.62 0.76 -6.81
CA GLU A 112 -7.30 1.64 -7.95
C GLU A 112 -7.01 3.07 -7.49
N THR A 113 -7.85 3.59 -6.60
CA THR A 113 -7.66 4.91 -6.01
C THR A 113 -6.36 4.94 -5.20
N GLY A 114 -6.11 3.91 -4.41
CA GLY A 114 -4.85 3.70 -3.72
C GLY A 114 -3.63 3.68 -4.65
N ALA A 115 -3.69 2.97 -5.77
CA ALA A 115 -2.61 2.83 -6.74
C ALA A 115 -2.30 4.16 -7.43
N PHE A 116 -3.33 4.90 -7.84
CA PHE A 116 -3.17 6.25 -8.40
C PHE A 116 -2.44 7.19 -7.45
N PHE A 117 -2.91 7.29 -6.19
CA PHE A 117 -2.30 8.17 -5.19
C PHE A 117 -0.92 7.68 -4.72
N HIS A 118 -0.66 6.36 -4.76
CA HIS A 118 0.68 5.82 -4.51
C HIS A 118 1.67 6.33 -5.56
N ASN A 119 1.31 6.19 -6.84
CA ASN A 119 2.14 6.63 -7.97
C ASN A 119 2.33 8.15 -7.98
N LEU A 120 1.29 8.90 -7.59
CA LEU A 120 1.38 10.35 -7.45
C LEU A 120 2.41 10.74 -6.38
N GLY A 121 2.38 10.08 -5.23
CA GLY A 121 3.37 10.27 -4.18
C GLY A 121 4.80 9.93 -4.65
N GLN A 122 4.99 8.82 -5.37
CA GLN A 122 6.28 8.45 -5.94
C GLN A 122 6.82 9.52 -6.91
N ILE A 123 5.97 10.06 -7.79
CA ILE A 123 6.35 11.09 -8.77
C ILE A 123 6.69 12.41 -8.09
N ILE A 124 5.95 12.81 -7.05
CA ILE A 124 6.28 14.03 -6.28
C ILE A 124 7.67 13.91 -5.65
N VAL A 125 7.98 12.75 -5.06
CA VAL A 125 9.33 12.48 -4.54
C VAL A 125 10.37 12.50 -5.66
N ALA A 126 10.08 11.92 -6.83
CA ALA A 126 11.02 11.89 -7.95
C ALA A 126 11.34 13.31 -8.44
N ILE A 127 10.32 14.15 -8.60
CA ILE A 127 10.48 15.55 -9.00
C ILE A 127 11.32 16.30 -7.97
N PHE A 128 11.07 16.09 -6.67
CA PHE A 128 11.78 16.77 -5.60
C PHE A 128 13.27 16.40 -5.55
N PHE A 129 13.59 15.10 -5.55
CA PHE A 129 14.98 14.64 -5.46
C PHE A 129 15.78 14.83 -6.76
N MET A 130 15.14 14.65 -7.92
CA MET A 130 15.81 14.84 -9.22
C MET A 130 15.80 16.30 -9.68
N GLN A 131 15.14 17.19 -8.95
CA GLN A 131 14.96 18.61 -9.27
C GLN A 131 14.49 18.83 -10.72
N ASN A 132 13.63 17.94 -11.22
CA ASN A 132 13.22 17.95 -12.62
C ASN A 132 11.71 17.67 -12.74
N ILE A 133 10.95 18.73 -13.02
CA ILE A 133 9.51 18.66 -13.22
C ILE A 133 9.10 17.75 -14.38
N LYS A 134 9.99 17.53 -15.37
CA LYS A 134 9.74 16.62 -16.50
C LYS A 134 9.61 15.16 -16.06
N MET A 135 9.98 14.81 -14.82
CA MET A 135 9.68 13.49 -14.26
C MET A 135 8.18 13.19 -14.24
N PHE A 136 7.32 14.21 -14.24
CA PHE A 136 5.87 14.03 -14.35
C PHE A 136 5.45 13.33 -15.66
N TYR A 137 6.26 13.35 -16.73
CA TYR A 137 5.97 12.59 -17.96
C TYR A 137 5.92 11.08 -17.76
N TYR A 138 6.53 10.56 -16.68
CA TYR A 138 6.41 9.14 -16.33
C TYR A 138 5.11 8.81 -15.59
N PHE A 139 4.39 9.81 -15.06
CA PHE A 139 3.18 9.59 -14.28
C PHE A 139 2.08 8.85 -15.07
N PRO A 140 1.75 9.18 -16.33
CA PRO A 140 0.76 8.42 -17.11
C PRO A 140 1.12 6.93 -17.26
N VAL A 141 2.41 6.62 -17.46
CA VAL A 141 2.89 5.23 -17.57
C VAL A 141 2.77 4.50 -16.23
N LEU A 142 3.14 5.17 -15.13
CA LEU A 142 2.95 4.62 -13.79
C LEU A 142 1.48 4.36 -13.49
N VAL A 143 0.58 5.30 -13.80
CA VAL A 143 -0.87 5.11 -13.62
C VAL A 143 -1.37 3.93 -14.44
N PHE A 144 -0.93 3.78 -15.69
CA PHE A 144 -1.31 2.64 -16.52
C PHE A 144 -0.87 1.29 -15.90
N ILE A 145 0.36 1.20 -15.40
CA ILE A 145 0.84 0.02 -14.65
C ILE A 145 0.05 -0.14 -13.34
N GLY A 146 -0.25 0.97 -12.70
CA GLY A 146 -1.02 1.07 -11.46
C GLY A 146 -2.44 0.53 -11.61
N ILE A 147 -3.06 0.66 -12.78
CA ILE A 147 -4.37 0.04 -13.06
C ILE A 147 -4.24 -1.49 -13.07
N PHE A 148 -3.19 -2.01 -13.69
CA PHE A 148 -2.96 -3.45 -13.68
C PHE A 148 -2.70 -3.96 -12.26
N THR A 149 -1.76 -3.34 -11.53
CA THR A 149 -1.43 -3.79 -10.17
C THR A 149 -2.57 -3.52 -9.19
N GLY A 150 -3.23 -2.38 -9.28
CA GLY A 150 -4.39 -1.98 -8.50
C GLY A 150 -5.53 -2.99 -8.59
N PHE A 151 -5.82 -3.48 -9.80
CA PHE A 151 -6.83 -4.51 -10.01
C PHE A 151 -6.52 -5.79 -9.23
N PHE A 152 -5.29 -6.32 -9.37
CA PHE A 152 -4.89 -7.54 -8.65
C PHE A 152 -4.79 -7.33 -7.14
N VAL A 153 -4.38 -6.16 -6.69
CA VAL A 153 -4.36 -5.80 -5.26
C VAL A 153 -5.77 -5.85 -4.70
N GLY A 154 -6.73 -5.19 -5.34
CA GLY A 154 -8.13 -5.17 -4.90
C GLY A 154 -8.79 -6.55 -4.97
N LEU A 155 -8.55 -7.30 -6.05
CA LEU A 155 -9.04 -8.68 -6.20
C LEU A 155 -8.49 -9.60 -5.11
N SER A 156 -7.20 -9.51 -4.81
CA SER A 156 -6.57 -10.31 -3.75
C SER A 156 -7.10 -9.94 -2.37
N SER A 157 -7.25 -8.63 -2.10
CA SER A 157 -7.85 -8.15 -0.85
C SER A 157 -9.29 -8.62 -0.68
N ASN A 158 -10.10 -8.62 -1.74
CA ASN A 158 -11.45 -9.19 -1.75
C ASN A 158 -11.44 -10.65 -1.27
N PHE A 159 -10.66 -11.51 -1.92
CA PHE A 159 -10.59 -12.93 -1.56
C PHE A 159 -10.14 -13.14 -0.11
N ILE A 160 -9.14 -12.38 0.35
CA ILE A 160 -8.66 -12.44 1.73
C ILE A 160 -9.79 -12.05 2.70
N ILE A 161 -10.47 -10.94 2.46
CA ILE A 161 -11.53 -10.42 3.34
C ILE A 161 -12.72 -11.38 3.39
N GLU A 162 -13.18 -11.88 2.24
CA GLU A 162 -14.26 -12.87 2.19
C GLU A 162 -13.89 -14.15 2.95
N HIS A 163 -12.65 -14.62 2.82
CA HIS A 163 -12.18 -15.80 3.54
C HIS A 163 -12.13 -15.55 5.05
N LEU A 164 -11.66 -14.39 5.49
CA LEU A 164 -11.62 -14.02 6.91
C LEU A 164 -13.02 -13.86 7.51
N LYS A 165 -14.01 -13.38 6.74
CA LYS A 165 -15.43 -13.36 7.13
C LYS A 165 -15.96 -14.78 7.34
N LYS A 166 -15.68 -15.70 6.42
CA LYS A 166 -16.10 -17.12 6.54
C LYS A 166 -15.51 -17.81 7.78
N LEU A 167 -14.32 -17.40 8.22
CA LEU A 167 -13.68 -17.90 9.44
C LEU A 167 -14.19 -17.24 10.73
N GLY A 168 -15.08 -16.24 10.65
CA GLY A 168 -15.58 -15.50 11.83
C GLY A 168 -14.52 -14.61 12.50
N VAL A 169 -13.44 -14.27 11.76
CA VAL A 169 -12.39 -13.36 12.26
C VAL A 169 -12.86 -11.90 12.19
N ILE A 170 -13.69 -11.59 11.19
CA ILE A 170 -14.31 -10.29 10.98
C ILE A 170 -15.82 -10.51 11.11
N ASN A 171 -16.44 -9.85 12.08
CA ASN A 171 -17.90 -9.82 12.22
C ASN A 171 -18.39 -8.51 11.60
N GLU A 172 -19.45 -8.59 10.78
CA GLU A 172 -20.16 -7.40 10.29
C GLU A 172 -20.87 -6.66 11.43
#